data_AF-A0A937MYA4-F1
#
_entry.id   AF-A0A937MYA4-F1
#
_cell.length_a   1.000
_cell.length_b   1.000
_cell.length_c   1.000
_cell.angle_alpha   90.00
_cell.angle_beta   90.00
_cell.angle_gamma   90.00
#
_symmetry.space_group_name_H-M   'P 1'
#
loop_
_entity.id
_entity.type
_entity.pdbx_description
1 polymer ?
#
loop_
_entity_poly.entity_id
_entity_poly.type
_entity_poly.pdbx_seq_one_letter_code
_entity_poly.pdbx_strand_id
1 'polypeptide(L)'
;MFHRSPRSRAIWLFLGCIAFFAAANCLIFPLMLVADANQILGTFFVAAWYSAIGAQMALHAIWCVFVPLHWIKRFLVGATSGLVLYGALAGAFALFFYHLGFMGDEDWLIFIIGLLCLPLLLLAAQAPLWIMRTWFRWRITHLGDDPSTSFQSLRIRDLMIATAVIAMALTAAQISQSIGASSGNNNIVGIAVAALIIMVTSGILVLPVVVATLHARRLLMALALVFSVDVAIVVACVTLMVILTDTPANWETYVAIPTITGGFFVNFTTPMLIARKLGYRLQWGHQ
;
A
#
# COMPACT_ATOMS: atom_id res chain seq x y z
N MET A 1 -24.60 18.23 -21.45
CA MET A 1 -23.81 17.23 -20.71
C MET A 1 -22.37 17.34 -21.20
N PHE A 2 -21.49 18.04 -20.47
CA PHE A 2 -20.12 18.34 -20.96
C PHE A 2 -19.27 17.07 -20.98
N HIS A 3 -18.81 16.66 -22.17
CA HIS A 3 -17.83 15.58 -22.30
C HIS A 3 -16.48 16.03 -21.72
N ARG A 4 -16.27 15.75 -20.43
CA ARG A 4 -14.95 15.91 -19.81
C ARG A 4 -13.98 14.92 -20.44
N SER A 5 -12.80 15.41 -20.82
CA SER A 5 -11.72 14.57 -21.33
C SER A 5 -11.41 13.42 -20.34
N PRO A 6 -11.00 12.23 -20.81
CA PRO A 6 -10.67 11.09 -19.95
C PRO A 6 -9.68 11.46 -18.83
N ARG A 7 -8.71 12.34 -19.16
CA ARG A 7 -7.73 12.88 -18.22
C ARG A 7 -8.36 13.65 -17.06
N SER A 8 -9.39 14.44 -17.32
CA SER A 8 -10.10 15.18 -16.28
C SER A 8 -10.81 14.23 -15.31
N ARG A 9 -11.43 13.16 -15.81
CA ARG A 9 -12.12 12.16 -14.98
C ARG A 9 -11.17 11.46 -14.02
N ALA A 10 -9.98 11.06 -14.48
CA ALA A 10 -8.97 10.43 -13.62
C ALA A 10 -8.52 11.36 -12.48
N ILE A 11 -8.30 12.65 -12.76
CA ILE A 11 -7.89 13.63 -11.75
C ILE A 11 -9.00 13.81 -10.70
N TRP A 12 -10.26 13.94 -11.12
CA TRP A 12 -11.40 14.07 -10.21
C TRP A 12 -11.59 12.81 -9.35
N LEU A 13 -11.39 11.62 -9.92
CA LEU A 13 -11.41 10.36 -9.16
C LEU A 13 -10.32 10.36 -8.08
N PHE A 14 -9.10 10.74 -8.43
CA PHE A 14 -7.98 10.81 -7.48
C PHE A 14 -8.24 11.80 -6.34
N LEU A 15 -8.70 13.02 -6.67
CA LEU A 15 -9.07 14.01 -5.66
C LEU A 15 -10.22 13.51 -4.77
N GLY A 16 -11.22 12.85 -5.34
CA GLY A 16 -12.32 12.23 -4.60
C GLY A 16 -11.82 11.15 -3.64
N CYS A 17 -10.88 10.30 -4.08
CA CYS A 17 -10.26 9.30 -3.21
C CYS A 17 -9.44 9.95 -2.09
N ILE A 18 -8.66 10.99 -2.37
CA ILE A 18 -7.93 11.73 -1.32
C ILE A 18 -8.90 12.29 -0.28
N ALA A 19 -9.94 12.98 -0.73
CA ALA A 19 -10.93 13.59 0.16
C ALA A 19 -11.66 12.53 1.00
N PHE A 20 -12.06 11.41 0.38
CA PHE A 20 -12.69 10.28 1.07
C PHE A 20 -11.79 9.72 2.17
N PHE A 21 -10.51 9.46 1.86
CA PHE A 21 -9.58 8.90 2.83
C PHE A 21 -9.19 9.87 3.95
N ALA A 22 -9.03 11.15 3.62
CA ALA A 22 -8.81 12.19 4.63
C ALA A 22 -10.02 12.27 5.59
N ALA A 23 -11.24 12.27 5.06
CA ALA A 23 -12.45 12.25 5.87
C ALA A 23 -12.57 10.97 6.71
N ALA A 24 -12.25 9.80 6.12
CA ALA A 24 -12.25 8.53 6.84
C ALA A 24 -11.24 8.54 8.01
N ASN A 25 -10.03 9.06 7.82
CA ASN A 25 -9.04 9.21 8.90
C ASN A 25 -9.60 10.10 10.04
N CYS A 26 -10.21 11.24 9.69
CA CYS A 26 -10.79 12.14 10.70
C CYS A 26 -11.99 11.52 11.44
N LEU A 27 -12.75 10.63 10.80
CA LEU A 27 -13.96 10.03 11.35
C LEU A 27 -13.69 8.74 12.14
N ILE A 28 -12.67 7.95 11.77
CA ILE A 28 -12.37 6.70 12.47
C ILE A 28 -11.90 6.94 13.91
N PHE A 29 -11.11 7.99 14.17
CA PHE A 29 -10.64 8.30 15.53
C PHE A 29 -11.75 8.58 16.56
N PRO A 30 -12.72 9.47 16.31
CA PRO A 30 -13.82 9.67 17.26
C PRO A 30 -14.68 8.40 17.41
N LEU A 31 -14.80 7.58 16.36
CA LEU A 31 -15.46 6.29 16.48
C LEU A 31 -14.68 5.31 17.35
N MET A 32 -13.35 5.30 17.27
CA MET A 32 -12.49 4.52 18.18
C MET A 32 -12.70 4.95 19.63
N LEU A 33 -12.79 6.26 19.92
CA LEU A 33 -13.06 6.76 21.27
C LEU A 33 -14.40 6.27 21.81
N VAL A 34 -15.46 6.38 21.01
CA VAL A 34 -16.80 5.92 21.41
C VAL A 34 -16.83 4.39 21.56
N ALA A 35 -16.05 3.69 20.75
CA ALA A 35 -15.96 2.25 20.77
C ALA A 35 -15.05 1.69 21.87
N ASP A 36 -14.26 2.50 22.56
CA ASP A 36 -13.30 2.05 23.59
C ASP A 36 -13.99 1.31 24.75
N ALA A 37 -15.25 1.67 25.04
CA ALA A 37 -16.08 0.94 26.01
C ALA A 37 -16.41 -0.52 25.58
N ASN A 38 -16.18 -0.88 24.32
CA ASN A 38 -16.42 -2.20 23.77
C ASN A 38 -15.17 -2.69 23.02
N GLN A 39 -14.38 -3.53 23.68
CA GLN A 39 -13.11 -4.04 23.15
C GLN A 39 -13.21 -4.59 21.71
N ILE A 40 -14.28 -5.33 21.38
CA ILE A 40 -14.47 -5.89 20.03
C ILE A 40 -14.62 -4.77 18.99
N LEU A 41 -15.43 -3.77 19.30
CA LEU A 41 -15.68 -2.63 18.42
C LEU A 41 -14.42 -1.76 18.28
N GLY A 42 -13.70 -1.55 19.38
CA GLY A 42 -12.40 -0.87 19.40
C GLY A 42 -11.39 -1.56 18.48
N THR A 43 -11.19 -2.88 18.63
CA THR A 43 -10.30 -3.66 17.75
C THR A 43 -10.70 -3.56 16.29
N PHE A 44 -12.01 -3.60 15.98
CA PHE A 44 -12.49 -3.45 14.60
C PHE A 44 -12.12 -2.08 14.01
N PHE A 45 -12.31 -0.99 14.76
CA PHE A 45 -11.97 0.35 14.28
C PHE A 45 -10.46 0.57 14.16
N VAL A 46 -9.66 0.03 15.09
CA VAL A 46 -8.19 0.00 14.97
C VAL A 46 -7.78 -0.68 13.67
N ALA A 47 -8.35 -1.85 13.41
CA ALA A 47 -8.06 -2.63 12.23
C ALA A 47 -8.47 -1.87 10.94
N ALA A 48 -9.68 -1.30 10.92
CA ALA A 48 -10.17 -0.47 9.81
C ALA A 48 -9.30 0.77 9.57
N TRP A 49 -8.78 1.37 10.64
CA TRP A 49 -7.86 2.50 10.56
C TRP A 49 -6.55 2.12 9.85
N TYR A 50 -5.90 1.03 10.27
CA TYR A 50 -4.70 0.54 9.59
C TYR A 50 -4.98 0.15 8.13
N SER A 51 -6.13 -0.46 7.84
CA SER A 51 -6.56 -0.75 6.47
C SER A 51 -6.68 0.53 5.63
N ALA A 52 -7.22 1.61 6.21
CA ALA A 52 -7.36 2.91 5.54
C ALA A 52 -6.00 3.55 5.25
N ILE A 53 -5.02 3.43 6.15
CA ILE A 53 -3.64 3.88 5.91
C ILE A 53 -3.02 3.08 4.75
N GLY A 54 -3.14 1.75 4.77
CA GLY A 54 -2.66 0.89 3.69
C GLY A 54 -3.29 1.25 2.34
N ALA A 55 -4.60 1.54 2.36
CA ALA A 55 -5.35 1.99 1.19
C ALA A 55 -4.82 3.30 0.60
N GLN A 56 -4.55 4.27 1.46
CA GLN A 56 -4.01 5.58 1.10
C GLN A 56 -2.63 5.42 0.46
N MET A 57 -1.76 4.62 1.07
CA MET A 57 -0.44 4.30 0.54
C MET A 57 -0.53 3.67 -0.85
N ALA A 58 -1.39 2.66 -1.02
CA ALA A 58 -1.61 1.99 -2.29
C ALA A 58 -2.11 2.94 -3.38
N LEU A 59 -3.17 3.70 -3.10
CA LEU A 59 -3.76 4.65 -4.04
C LEU A 59 -2.75 5.74 -4.44
N HIS A 60 -2.05 6.29 -3.45
CA HIS A 60 -1.02 7.28 -3.64
C HIS A 60 0.14 6.73 -4.50
N ALA A 61 0.58 5.49 -4.23
CA ALA A 61 1.65 4.85 -4.98
C ALA A 61 1.26 4.59 -6.45
N ILE A 62 0.06 4.03 -6.68
CA ILE A 62 -0.48 3.80 -8.02
C ILE A 62 -0.52 5.10 -8.81
N TRP A 63 -1.06 6.16 -8.20
CA TRP A 63 -1.20 7.45 -8.86
C TRP A 63 0.16 8.09 -9.16
N CYS A 64 1.02 8.20 -8.16
CA CYS A 64 2.36 8.79 -8.31
C CYS A 64 3.16 8.08 -9.38
N VAL A 65 3.10 6.75 -9.43
CA VAL A 65 3.90 5.99 -10.39
C VAL A 65 3.29 6.01 -11.78
N PHE A 66 2.00 5.70 -11.94
CA PHE A 66 1.44 5.41 -13.26
C PHE A 66 0.95 6.64 -14.03
N VAL A 67 0.63 7.74 -13.36
CA VAL A 67 0.06 8.93 -14.02
C VAL A 67 0.99 9.54 -15.08
N PRO A 68 0.50 9.87 -16.28
CA PRO A 68 1.31 10.44 -17.37
C PRO A 68 1.57 11.95 -17.15
N LEU A 69 2.20 12.30 -16.03
CA LEU A 69 2.67 13.65 -15.74
C LEU A 69 4.19 13.74 -15.86
N HIS A 70 4.67 14.93 -16.24
CA HIS A 70 6.09 15.29 -16.17
C HIS A 70 6.61 15.08 -14.74
N TRP A 71 7.87 14.67 -14.58
CA TRP A 71 8.42 14.23 -13.29
C TRP A 71 8.27 15.28 -12.18
N ILE A 72 8.47 16.56 -12.49
CA ILE A 72 8.26 17.68 -11.54
C ILE A 72 6.82 17.75 -11.05
N LYS A 73 5.85 17.72 -11.98
CA LYS A 73 4.42 17.79 -11.64
C LYS A 73 3.99 16.57 -10.83
N ARG A 74 4.53 15.40 -11.17
CA ARG A 74 4.31 14.16 -10.42
C ARG A 74 4.84 14.25 -9.00
N PHE A 75 6.07 14.75 -8.83
CA PHE A 75 6.66 14.96 -7.52
C PHE A 75 5.82 15.94 -6.69
N LEU A 76 5.42 17.08 -7.26
CA LEU A 76 4.58 18.07 -6.57
C LEU A 76 3.20 17.52 -6.20
N VAL A 77 2.54 16.79 -7.09
CA VAL A 77 1.24 16.17 -6.81
C VAL A 77 1.37 15.06 -5.76
N GLY A 78 2.43 14.25 -5.82
CA GLY A 78 2.72 13.25 -4.81
C GLY A 78 3.01 13.88 -3.45
N ALA A 79 3.89 14.88 -3.40
CA ALA A 79 4.20 15.59 -2.15
C ALA A 79 2.95 16.23 -1.53
N THR A 80 2.13 16.91 -2.33
CA THR A 80 0.91 17.57 -1.84
C THR A 80 -0.15 16.56 -1.39
N SER A 81 -0.40 15.49 -2.15
CA SER A 81 -1.37 14.46 -1.73
C SER A 81 -0.90 13.65 -0.53
N GLY A 82 0.41 13.36 -0.42
CA GLY A 82 1.02 12.82 0.79
C GLY A 82 0.80 13.75 1.99
N LEU A 83 1.15 15.03 1.87
CA LEU A 83 0.95 16.01 2.95
C LEU A 83 -0.51 16.10 3.40
N VAL A 84 -1.47 16.06 2.48
CA VAL A 84 -2.91 16.09 2.84
C VAL A 84 -3.33 14.83 3.57
N LEU A 85 -2.99 13.65 3.06
CA LEU A 85 -3.39 12.37 3.65
C LEU A 85 -2.73 12.15 5.02
N TYR A 86 -1.43 12.39 5.11
CA TYR A 86 -0.68 12.20 6.35
C TYR A 86 -0.86 13.34 7.33
N GLY A 87 -1.08 14.57 6.85
CA GLY A 87 -1.47 15.68 7.70
C GLY A 87 -2.84 15.44 8.34
N ALA A 88 -3.81 14.92 7.59
CA ALA A 88 -5.11 14.52 8.16
C ALA A 88 -4.97 13.40 9.19
N LEU A 89 -4.15 12.39 8.90
CA LEU A 89 -3.83 11.31 9.84
C LEU A 89 -3.18 11.85 11.12
N ALA A 90 -2.17 12.71 10.97
CA ALA A 90 -1.42 13.30 12.08
C ALA A 90 -2.30 14.19 12.95
N GLY A 91 -3.13 15.03 12.31
CA GLY A 91 -4.06 15.92 13.00
C GLY A 91 -5.12 15.13 13.77
N ALA A 92 -5.68 14.08 13.17
CA ALA A 92 -6.66 13.23 13.84
C ALA A 92 -6.05 12.48 15.04
N PHE A 93 -4.81 11.98 14.90
CA PHE A 93 -4.06 11.36 15.98
C PHE A 93 -3.76 12.37 17.10
N ALA A 94 -3.23 13.55 16.78
CA ALA A 94 -2.94 14.60 17.75
C ALA A 94 -4.19 15.03 18.54
N LEU A 95 -5.33 15.20 17.86
CA LEU A 95 -6.62 15.50 18.51
C LEU A 95 -7.09 14.38 19.43
N PHE A 96 -6.96 13.12 19.01
CA PHE A 96 -7.33 11.95 19.79
C PHE A 96 -6.59 11.91 21.13
N PHE A 97 -5.26 12.03 21.10
CA PHE A 97 -4.48 11.99 22.34
C PHE A 97 -4.65 13.24 23.20
N TYR A 98 -4.80 14.42 22.58
CA TYR A 98 -5.09 15.65 23.31
C TYR A 98 -6.37 15.51 24.14
N HIS A 99 -7.42 14.93 23.57
CA HIS A 99 -8.70 14.74 24.27
C HIS A 99 -8.68 13.66 25.33
N LEU A 100 -7.91 12.60 25.12
CA LEU A 100 -7.78 11.51 26.07
C LEU A 100 -6.91 11.90 27.27
N GLY A 101 -5.98 12.85 27.12
CA GLY A 101 -5.05 13.24 28.19
C GLY A 101 -3.98 12.18 28.49
N PHE A 102 -3.80 11.21 27.58
CA PHE A 102 -2.91 10.06 27.74
C PHE A 102 -1.48 10.28 27.25
N MET A 103 -1.12 11.48 26.79
CA MET A 103 0.20 11.67 26.18
C MET A 103 1.30 11.79 27.24
N GLY A 104 1.93 10.65 27.55
CA GLY A 104 3.29 10.65 28.07
C GLY A 104 4.27 11.12 26.99
N ASP A 105 5.44 11.61 27.40
CA ASP A 105 6.49 12.07 26.47
C ASP A 105 6.94 10.94 25.51
N GLU A 106 6.85 9.68 25.94
CA GLU A 106 7.23 8.51 25.14
C GLU A 106 6.26 8.27 23.96
N ASP A 107 4.95 8.44 24.16
CA ASP A 107 3.94 8.24 23.10
C ASP A 107 4.08 9.29 21.99
N TRP A 108 4.39 10.54 22.37
CA TRP A 108 4.71 11.61 21.43
C TRP A 108 5.93 11.27 20.58
N LEU A 109 6.98 10.74 21.20
CA LEU A 109 8.20 10.36 20.50
C LEU A 109 7.92 9.25 19.48
N ILE A 110 7.19 8.19 19.88
CA ILE A 110 6.82 7.08 18.98
C ILE A 110 5.99 7.60 17.80
N PHE A 111 5.03 8.49 18.07
CA PHE A 111 4.21 9.10 17.04
C PHE A 111 5.04 9.94 16.05
N ILE A 112 5.93 10.81 16.56
CA ILE A 112 6.80 11.64 15.73
C ILE A 112 7.72 10.77 14.87
N ILE A 113 8.31 9.71 15.45
CA ILE A 113 9.13 8.74 14.71
C ILE A 113 8.31 8.05 13.62
N GLY A 114 7.10 7.59 13.93
CA GLY A 114 6.19 7.00 12.94
C GLY A 114 5.87 7.97 11.80
N LEU A 115 5.65 9.24 12.14
CA LEU A 115 5.39 10.31 11.17
C LEU A 115 6.60 10.57 10.26
N LEU A 116 7.81 10.57 10.83
CA LEU A 116 9.07 10.71 10.10
C LEU A 116 9.37 9.50 9.21
N CYS A 117 8.89 8.32 9.57
CA CYS A 117 9.05 7.09 8.79
C CYS A 117 8.06 6.99 7.61
N LEU A 118 6.95 7.71 7.64
CA LEU A 118 5.92 7.65 6.59
C LEU A 118 6.44 7.91 5.16
N PRO A 119 7.30 8.92 4.90
CA PRO A 119 7.90 9.11 3.59
C PRO A 119 8.73 7.90 3.11
N LEU A 120 9.46 7.24 4.02
CA LEU A 120 10.20 6.02 3.72
C LEU A 120 9.26 4.87 3.38
N LEU A 121 8.20 4.68 4.16
CA LEU A 121 7.18 3.65 3.91
C LEU A 121 6.47 3.87 2.58
N LEU A 122 6.17 5.12 2.22
CA LEU A 122 5.63 5.49 0.92
C LEU A 122 6.58 5.15 -0.22
N LEU A 123 7.86 5.49 -0.08
CA LEU A 123 8.87 5.16 -1.07
C LEU A 123 9.01 3.66 -1.23
N ALA A 124 8.99 2.90 -0.12
CA ALA A 124 9.02 1.45 -0.13
C ALA A 124 7.79 0.86 -0.85
N ALA A 125 6.59 1.37 -0.60
CA ALA A 125 5.36 0.95 -1.29
C ALA A 125 5.37 1.33 -2.79
N GLN A 126 6.03 2.42 -3.17
CA GLN A 126 6.18 2.86 -4.56
C GLN A 126 7.28 2.13 -5.32
N ALA A 127 8.34 1.68 -4.65
CA ALA A 127 9.50 1.03 -5.25
C ALA A 127 9.13 -0.11 -6.21
N PRO A 128 8.29 -1.10 -5.86
CA PRO A 128 7.93 -2.17 -6.79
C PRO A 128 7.24 -1.62 -8.04
N LEU A 129 6.34 -0.64 -7.87
CA LEU A 129 5.65 -0.01 -9.00
C LEU A 129 6.63 0.78 -9.89
N TRP A 130 7.61 1.46 -9.31
CA TRP A 130 8.65 2.16 -10.07
C TRP A 130 9.52 1.19 -10.87
N ILE A 131 9.90 0.05 -10.29
CA ILE A 131 10.61 -1.02 -11.01
C ILE A 131 9.74 -1.52 -12.16
N MET A 132 8.45 -1.80 -11.92
CA MET A 132 7.48 -2.20 -12.95
C MET A 132 7.38 -1.16 -14.07
N ARG A 133 7.32 0.13 -13.72
CA ARG A 133 7.26 1.21 -14.71
C ARG A 133 8.57 1.42 -15.46
N THR A 134 9.73 1.31 -14.82
CA THR A 134 11.02 1.68 -15.44
C THR A 134 11.64 0.52 -16.19
N TRP A 135 11.70 -0.65 -15.57
CA TRP A 135 12.36 -1.85 -16.13
C TRP A 135 11.43 -2.55 -17.10
N PHE A 136 10.16 -2.70 -16.72
CA PHE A 136 9.17 -3.34 -17.58
C PHE A 136 8.42 -2.35 -18.44
N ARG A 137 8.59 -1.03 -18.29
CA ARG A 137 7.85 -0.04 -19.08
C ARG A 137 6.33 -0.15 -18.97
N TRP A 138 5.83 -0.60 -17.83
CA TRP A 138 4.39 -0.73 -17.62
C TRP A 138 3.74 0.65 -17.69
N ARG A 139 2.73 0.77 -18.55
CA ARG A 139 1.90 1.96 -18.69
C ARG A 139 0.44 1.57 -18.60
N ILE A 140 -0.33 2.38 -17.88
CA ILE A 140 -1.78 2.29 -17.88
C ILE A 140 -2.24 3.24 -18.98
N THR A 141 -2.84 2.69 -20.05
CA THR A 141 -3.36 3.47 -21.17
C THR A 141 -4.85 3.19 -21.35
N HIS A 142 -5.56 4.14 -21.94
CA HIS A 142 -6.97 3.99 -22.23
C HIS A 142 -7.15 3.28 -23.58
N LEU A 143 -8.16 2.41 -23.73
CA LEU A 143 -8.41 1.62 -24.94
C LEU A 143 -8.57 2.46 -26.23
N GLY A 144 -8.88 3.75 -26.10
CA GLY A 144 -9.02 4.69 -27.21
C GLY A 144 -7.77 5.50 -27.56
N ASP A 145 -6.66 5.35 -26.83
CA ASP A 145 -5.39 5.99 -27.17
C ASP A 145 -4.66 5.11 -28.22
N ASP A 146 -4.14 5.75 -29.28
CA ASP A 146 -3.67 5.19 -30.57
C ASP A 146 -3.26 3.69 -30.62
N PRO A 147 -3.82 2.89 -31.54
CA PRO A 147 -3.58 1.44 -31.66
C PRO A 147 -2.22 1.04 -32.27
N SER A 148 -1.35 2.00 -32.61
CA SER A 148 -0.16 1.76 -33.46
C SER A 148 1.06 1.19 -32.74
N THR A 149 1.04 1.04 -31.41
CA THR A 149 2.18 0.45 -30.69
C THR A 149 2.04 -1.06 -30.59
N SER A 150 2.79 -1.78 -31.43
CA SER A 150 2.88 -3.24 -31.38
C SER A 150 3.32 -3.70 -29.99
N PHE A 151 2.49 -4.50 -29.34
CA PHE A 151 2.80 -5.11 -28.05
C PHE A 151 3.96 -6.11 -28.21
N GLN A 152 5.00 -5.98 -27.39
CA GLN A 152 5.90 -7.11 -27.18
C GLN A 152 5.24 -8.08 -26.18
N SER A 153 5.58 -9.37 -26.22
CA SER A 153 5.09 -10.39 -25.28
C SER A 153 6.06 -10.56 -24.11
N LEU A 154 5.54 -10.50 -22.88
CA LEU A 154 6.32 -10.53 -21.64
C LEU A 154 7.30 -11.71 -21.67
N ARG A 155 8.61 -11.45 -21.64
CA ARG A 155 9.60 -12.52 -21.73
C ARG A 155 9.81 -13.12 -20.35
N ILE A 156 10.01 -14.44 -20.30
CA ILE A 156 10.35 -15.17 -19.06
C ILE A 156 11.55 -14.51 -18.36
N ARG A 157 12.51 -13.98 -19.13
CA ARG A 157 13.64 -13.21 -18.63
C ARG A 157 13.23 -12.06 -17.71
N ASP A 158 12.20 -11.31 -18.07
CA ASP A 158 11.78 -10.14 -17.31
C ASP A 158 11.19 -10.58 -15.96
N LEU A 159 10.41 -11.67 -15.96
CA LEU A 159 9.89 -12.30 -14.73
C LEU A 159 11.02 -12.81 -13.83
N MET A 160 12.05 -13.44 -14.41
CA MET A 160 13.23 -13.90 -13.67
C MET A 160 14.04 -12.76 -13.05
N ILE A 161 14.14 -11.62 -13.74
CA ILE A 161 14.84 -10.44 -13.22
C ILE A 161 14.05 -9.84 -12.04
N ALA A 162 12.73 -9.70 -12.13
CA ALA A 162 11.92 -9.25 -10.99
C ALA A 162 12.07 -10.17 -9.78
N THR A 163 12.00 -11.49 -9.98
CA THR A 163 12.15 -12.46 -8.88
C THR A 163 13.55 -12.42 -8.27
N ALA A 164 14.60 -12.23 -9.07
CA ALA A 164 15.96 -12.05 -8.56
C ALA A 164 16.10 -10.77 -7.70
N VAL A 165 15.51 -9.66 -8.13
CA VAL A 165 15.51 -8.41 -7.34
C VAL A 165 14.78 -8.58 -6.01
N ILE A 166 13.64 -9.28 -5.99
CA ILE A 166 12.90 -9.59 -4.76
C ILE A 166 13.74 -10.50 -3.84
N ALA A 167 14.40 -11.52 -4.38
CA ALA A 167 15.26 -12.42 -3.61
C ALA A 167 16.47 -11.70 -2.98
N MET A 168 17.09 -10.78 -3.72
CA MET A 168 18.18 -9.94 -3.18
C MET A 168 17.70 -9.02 -2.06
N ALA A 169 16.52 -8.42 -2.21
CA ALA A 169 15.91 -7.60 -1.16
C ALA A 169 15.61 -8.41 0.10
N LEU A 170 15.05 -9.62 -0.04
CA LEU A 170 14.84 -10.56 1.06
C LEU A 170 16.14 -10.92 1.79
N THR A 171 17.19 -11.22 1.03
CA THR A 171 18.51 -11.58 1.57
C THR A 171 19.12 -10.42 2.36
N ALA A 172 19.04 -9.20 1.83
CA ALA A 172 19.48 -7.99 2.53
C ALA A 172 18.72 -7.77 3.86
N ALA A 173 17.45 -8.17 3.92
CA ALA A 173 16.61 -8.05 5.12
C ALA A 173 17.11 -8.96 6.24
N GLN A 174 17.39 -10.22 5.88
CA GLN A 174 17.93 -11.21 6.81
C GLN A 174 19.30 -10.78 7.34
N ILE A 175 20.16 -10.25 6.46
CA ILE A 175 21.48 -9.74 6.86
C ILE A 175 21.32 -8.55 7.82
N SER A 176 20.43 -7.61 7.53
CA SER A 176 20.16 -6.46 8.41
C SER A 176 19.66 -6.89 9.80
N GLN A 177 18.78 -7.89 9.88
CA GLN A 177 18.33 -8.45 11.17
C GLN A 177 19.49 -9.07 11.96
N SER A 178 20.39 -9.79 11.28
CA SER A 178 21.53 -10.43 11.94
C SER A 178 22.53 -9.43 12.54
N ILE A 179 22.66 -8.25 11.95
CA ILE A 179 23.56 -7.18 12.42
C ILE A 179 22.95 -6.43 13.61
N GLY A 180 21.64 -6.18 13.58
CA GLY A 180 20.91 -5.46 14.63
C GLY A 180 20.89 -6.17 15.98
N ALA A 181 21.01 -7.50 16.00
CA ALA A 181 21.05 -8.28 17.23
C ALA A 181 22.31 -8.04 18.11
N SER A 182 23.35 -7.37 17.58
CA SER A 182 24.64 -7.20 18.28
C SER A 182 24.96 -5.78 18.78
N SER A 183 24.25 -4.75 18.30
CA SER A 183 24.57 -3.35 18.63
C SER A 183 23.41 -2.71 19.38
N GLY A 184 23.65 -2.12 20.55
CA GLY A 184 22.65 -1.43 21.39
C GLY A 184 21.94 -0.21 20.76
N ASN A 185 22.05 -0.02 19.43
CA ASN A 185 21.33 0.97 18.65
C ASN A 185 20.22 0.29 17.80
N ASN A 186 19.29 -0.38 18.48
CA ASN A 186 18.28 -1.27 17.87
C ASN A 186 17.27 -0.55 16.96
N ASN A 187 17.11 0.76 17.07
CA ASN A 187 16.00 1.48 16.43
C ASN A 187 16.21 1.68 14.91
N ILE A 188 17.41 2.04 14.46
CA ILE A 188 17.67 2.30 13.02
C ILE A 188 17.64 1.00 12.23
N VAL A 189 18.27 -0.05 12.76
CA VAL A 189 18.30 -1.36 12.11
C VAL A 189 16.90 -1.96 12.04
N GLY A 190 16.11 -1.82 13.10
CA GLY A 190 14.70 -2.24 13.12
C GLY A 190 13.87 -1.55 12.03
N ILE A 191 14.00 -0.23 11.87
CA ILE A 191 13.30 0.53 10.82
C ILE A 191 13.73 0.07 9.41
N ALA A 192 15.02 -0.12 9.18
CA ALA A 192 15.53 -0.59 7.89
C ALA A 192 15.00 -1.99 7.53
N VAL A 193 15.00 -2.90 8.52
CA VAL A 193 14.43 -4.24 8.38
C VAL A 193 12.93 -4.18 8.08
N ALA A 194 12.17 -3.38 8.85
CA ALA A 194 10.74 -3.23 8.66
C ALA A 194 10.41 -2.67 7.27
N ALA A 195 11.11 -1.62 6.83
CA ALA A 195 10.95 -1.05 5.50
C ALA A 195 11.22 -2.09 4.39
N LEU A 196 12.21 -2.95 4.59
CA LEU A 196 12.58 -3.98 3.64
C LEU A 196 11.57 -5.14 3.60
N ILE A 197 11.09 -5.60 4.75
CA ILE A 197 9.99 -6.57 4.84
C ILE A 197 8.75 -6.01 4.14
N ILE A 198 8.42 -4.74 4.38
CA ILE A 198 7.29 -4.06 3.73
C ILE A 198 7.49 -3.99 2.22
N MET A 199 8.69 -3.64 1.75
CA MET A 199 9.00 -3.58 0.31
C MET A 199 8.84 -4.96 -0.36
N VAL A 200 9.38 -6.01 0.26
CA VAL A 200 9.27 -7.39 -0.26
C VAL A 200 7.82 -7.85 -0.26
N THR A 201 7.14 -7.72 0.88
CA THR A 201 5.75 -8.17 1.04
C THR A 201 4.84 -7.41 0.09
N SER A 202 5.07 -6.10 -0.07
CA SER A 202 4.38 -5.29 -1.09
C SER A 202 4.67 -5.81 -2.49
N GLY A 203 5.91 -6.16 -2.84
CA GLY A 203 6.24 -6.74 -4.15
C GLY A 203 5.51 -8.06 -4.42
N ILE A 204 5.49 -8.96 -3.44
CA ILE A 204 4.81 -10.28 -3.50
C ILE A 204 3.29 -10.11 -3.60
N LEU A 205 2.71 -9.13 -2.92
CA LEU A 205 1.27 -8.84 -2.99
C LEU A 205 0.89 -8.14 -4.29
N VAL A 206 1.62 -7.08 -4.64
CA VAL A 206 1.25 -6.17 -5.72
C VAL A 206 1.44 -6.83 -7.07
N LEU A 207 2.52 -7.59 -7.28
CA LEU A 207 2.83 -8.13 -8.60
C LEU A 207 1.75 -9.11 -9.11
N PRO A 208 1.35 -10.17 -8.37
CA PRO A 208 0.28 -11.06 -8.79
C PRO A 208 -1.04 -10.31 -8.97
N VAL A 209 -1.31 -9.33 -8.11
CA VAL A 209 -2.56 -8.57 -8.17
C VAL A 209 -2.65 -7.71 -9.42
N VAL A 210 -1.59 -6.97 -9.76
CA VAL A 210 -1.57 -6.15 -10.98
C VAL A 210 -1.66 -7.05 -12.22
N VAL A 211 -0.91 -8.15 -12.25
CA VAL A 211 -0.94 -9.10 -13.38
C VAL A 211 -2.33 -9.71 -13.52
N ALA A 212 -2.90 -10.25 -12.45
CA ALA A 212 -4.21 -10.90 -12.50
C ALA A 212 -5.33 -9.91 -12.84
N THR A 213 -5.38 -8.74 -12.20
CA THR A 213 -6.45 -7.76 -12.40
C THR A 213 -6.45 -7.15 -13.79
N LEU A 214 -5.28 -6.85 -14.36
CA LEU A 214 -5.18 -6.14 -15.64
C LEU A 214 -4.98 -7.08 -16.84
N HIS A 215 -4.49 -8.32 -16.63
CA HIS A 215 -4.23 -9.27 -17.71
C HIS A 215 -5.33 -10.34 -17.87
N ALA A 216 -5.98 -10.77 -16.78
CA ALA A 216 -6.93 -11.87 -16.87
C ALA A 216 -8.17 -11.49 -17.69
N ARG A 217 -8.50 -12.30 -18.71
CA ARG A 217 -9.65 -12.07 -19.60
C ARG A 217 -10.99 -12.09 -18.85
N ARG A 218 -11.09 -12.89 -17.77
CA ARG A 218 -12.29 -13.05 -16.93
C ARG A 218 -12.07 -12.43 -15.54
N LEU A 219 -12.95 -11.51 -15.15
CA LEU A 219 -12.88 -10.79 -13.86
C LEU A 219 -12.92 -11.74 -12.66
N LEU A 220 -13.80 -12.75 -12.69
CA LEU A 220 -13.93 -13.72 -11.59
C LEU A 220 -12.64 -14.51 -11.35
N MET A 221 -11.94 -14.90 -12.42
CA MET A 221 -10.68 -15.63 -12.30
C MET A 221 -9.56 -14.72 -11.75
N ALA A 222 -9.58 -13.44 -12.14
CA ALA A 222 -8.68 -12.45 -11.55
C ALA A 222 -8.92 -12.35 -10.04
N LEU A 223 -10.17 -12.12 -9.63
CA LEU A 223 -10.56 -11.99 -8.23
C LEU A 223 -10.22 -13.24 -7.42
N ALA A 224 -10.47 -14.44 -7.96
CA ALA A 224 -10.15 -15.69 -7.28
C ALA A 224 -8.64 -15.85 -7.04
N LEU A 225 -7.81 -15.56 -8.05
CA LEU A 225 -6.35 -15.66 -7.92
C LEU A 225 -5.81 -14.63 -6.95
N VAL A 226 -6.30 -13.40 -7.07
CA VAL A 226 -6.00 -12.25 -6.21
C VAL A 226 -6.33 -12.66 -4.77
N PHE A 227 -7.54 -13.15 -4.51
CA PHE A 227 -8.00 -13.54 -3.17
C PHE A 227 -7.20 -14.72 -2.61
N SER A 228 -6.84 -15.70 -3.45
CA SER A 228 -6.02 -16.84 -3.01
C SER A 228 -4.63 -16.43 -2.52
N VAL A 229 -4.01 -15.42 -3.14
CA VAL A 229 -2.71 -14.89 -2.72
C VAL A 229 -2.83 -14.16 -1.37
N ASP A 230 -3.89 -13.37 -1.19
CA ASP A 230 -4.15 -12.67 0.07
C ASP A 230 -4.35 -13.65 1.23
N VAL A 231 -5.22 -14.66 1.03
CA VAL A 231 -5.44 -15.73 2.02
C VAL A 231 -4.13 -16.45 2.35
N ALA A 232 -3.32 -16.80 1.34
CA ALA A 232 -2.04 -17.48 1.58
C ALA A 232 -1.08 -16.63 2.43
N ILE A 233 -1.04 -15.31 2.22
CA ILE A 233 -0.18 -14.39 2.96
C ILE A 233 -0.68 -14.20 4.39
N VAL A 234 -1.99 -14.06 4.58
CA VAL A 234 -2.59 -14.04 5.92
C VAL A 234 -2.19 -15.29 6.70
N VAL A 235 -2.37 -16.47 6.10
CA VAL A 235 -2.02 -17.75 6.71
C VAL A 235 -0.52 -17.80 7.03
N ALA A 236 0.35 -17.39 6.10
CA ALA A 236 1.80 -17.37 6.32
C ALA A 236 2.22 -16.43 7.45
N CYS A 237 1.68 -15.20 7.49
CA CYS A 237 1.97 -14.22 8.54
C CYS A 237 1.51 -14.71 9.93
N VAL A 238 0.30 -15.25 10.01
CA VAL A 238 -0.24 -15.81 11.25
C VAL A 238 0.59 -17.00 11.72
N THR A 239 0.94 -17.91 10.80
CA THR A 239 1.77 -19.08 11.12
C THR A 239 3.16 -18.67 11.61
N LEU A 240 3.81 -17.73 10.93
CA LEU A 240 5.12 -17.23 11.30
C LEU A 240 5.08 -16.56 12.68
N MET A 241 4.04 -15.78 12.98
CA MET A 241 3.88 -15.16 14.29
C MET A 241 3.76 -16.22 15.39
N VAL A 242 2.90 -17.22 15.22
CA VAL A 242 2.71 -18.31 16.19
C VAL A 242 4.03 -19.04 16.48
N ILE A 243 4.85 -19.25 15.45
CA ILE A 243 6.17 -19.89 15.60
C ILE A 243 7.16 -18.99 16.36
N LEU A 244 7.14 -17.68 16.12
CA LEU A 244 8.15 -16.76 16.65
C LEU A 244 7.87 -16.29 18.08
N THR A 245 6.61 -16.14 18.49
CA THR A 245 6.27 -15.52 19.78
C THR A 245 6.22 -16.50 20.95
N ASP A 246 6.27 -17.81 20.69
CA ASP A 246 6.18 -18.92 21.67
C ASP A 246 5.05 -18.76 22.71
N THR A 247 4.09 -17.89 22.40
CA THR A 247 2.98 -17.44 23.23
C THR A 247 1.73 -17.56 22.37
N PRO A 248 0.60 -18.02 22.95
CA PRO A 248 -0.65 -18.06 22.24
C PRO A 248 -0.98 -16.64 21.79
N ALA A 249 -0.98 -16.40 20.48
CA ALA A 249 -1.22 -15.07 19.94
C ALA A 249 -2.56 -14.54 20.48
N ASN A 250 -2.59 -13.27 20.88
CA ASN A 250 -3.82 -12.65 21.31
C ASN A 250 -4.81 -12.66 20.14
N TRP A 251 -6.08 -12.92 20.41
CA TRP A 251 -7.15 -12.91 19.41
C TRP A 251 -7.16 -11.62 18.58
N GLU A 252 -6.74 -10.50 19.20
CA GLU A 252 -6.57 -9.20 18.55
C GLU A 252 -5.61 -9.26 17.37
N THR A 253 -4.50 -10.00 17.47
CA THR A 253 -3.52 -10.12 16.39
C THR A 253 -4.05 -10.97 15.23
N TYR A 254 -4.84 -12.00 15.55
CA TYR A 254 -5.53 -12.80 14.53
C TYR A 254 -6.60 -12.00 13.76
N VAL A 255 -7.13 -10.92 14.34
CA VAL A 255 -8.06 -10.01 13.66
C VAL A 255 -7.32 -8.90 12.93
N ALA A 256 -6.30 -8.32 13.57
CA ALA A 256 -5.55 -7.19 13.03
C ALA A 256 -4.80 -7.57 11.73
N ILE A 257 -4.06 -8.67 11.72
CA ILE A 257 -3.24 -9.06 10.56
C ILE A 257 -4.11 -9.24 9.29
N PRO A 258 -5.17 -10.07 9.29
CA PRO A 258 -6.01 -10.23 8.10
C PRO A 258 -6.71 -8.94 7.68
N THR A 259 -7.10 -8.10 8.64
CA THR A 259 -7.80 -6.85 8.31
C THR A 259 -6.84 -5.85 7.68
N ILE A 260 -5.59 -5.78 8.13
CA ILE A 260 -4.55 -4.93 7.54
C ILE A 260 -4.23 -5.43 6.12
N THR A 261 -3.93 -6.71 5.96
CA THR A 261 -3.55 -7.28 4.65
C THR A 261 -4.72 -7.26 3.67
N GLY A 262 -5.89 -7.75 4.11
CA GLY A 262 -7.12 -7.76 3.31
C GLY A 262 -7.59 -6.35 2.99
N GLY A 263 -7.44 -5.41 3.93
CA GLY A 263 -7.69 -4.00 3.71
C GLY A 263 -6.77 -3.41 2.64
N PHE A 264 -5.45 -3.59 2.77
CA PHE A 264 -4.49 -3.16 1.75
C PHE A 264 -4.83 -3.75 0.38
N PHE A 265 -5.14 -5.03 0.35
CA PHE A 265 -5.46 -5.78 -0.84
C PHE A 265 -6.74 -5.32 -1.54
N VAL A 266 -7.86 -5.18 -0.80
CA VAL A 266 -9.13 -4.67 -1.34
C VAL A 266 -8.93 -3.28 -1.90
N ASN A 267 -8.17 -2.45 -1.19
CA ASN A 267 -7.91 -1.07 -1.59
C ASN A 267 -6.91 -0.93 -2.73
N PHE A 268 -6.05 -1.91 -2.96
CA PHE A 268 -5.19 -1.95 -4.14
C PHE A 268 -5.96 -2.50 -5.37
N THR A 269 -6.77 -3.55 -5.15
CA THR A 269 -7.53 -4.23 -6.19
C THR A 269 -8.68 -3.37 -6.71
N THR A 270 -9.42 -2.69 -5.82
CA THR A 270 -10.61 -1.91 -6.19
C THR A 270 -10.32 -0.80 -7.21
N PRO A 271 -9.31 0.07 -7.02
CA PRO A 271 -8.93 1.08 -8.02
C PRO A 271 -8.52 0.45 -9.36
N MET A 272 -7.85 -0.70 -9.35
CA MET A 272 -7.45 -1.41 -10.57
C MET A 272 -8.67 -1.97 -11.31
N LEU A 273 -9.66 -2.50 -10.58
CA LEU A 273 -10.93 -2.95 -11.17
C LEU A 273 -11.75 -1.79 -11.73
N ILE A 274 -11.79 -0.66 -11.02
CA ILE A 274 -12.44 0.58 -11.50
C ILE A 274 -11.74 1.05 -12.77
N ALA A 275 -10.40 1.15 -12.76
CA ALA A 275 -9.61 1.53 -13.94
C ALA A 275 -9.92 0.59 -15.12
N ARG A 276 -9.94 -0.71 -14.88
CA ARG A 276 -10.31 -1.71 -15.90
C ARG A 276 -11.72 -1.49 -16.45
N LYS A 277 -12.71 -1.23 -15.59
CA LYS A 277 -14.10 -0.91 -16.02
C LYS A 277 -14.18 0.38 -16.83
N LEU A 278 -13.30 1.34 -16.56
CA LEU A 278 -13.17 2.59 -17.30
C LEU A 278 -12.39 2.43 -18.63
N GLY A 279 -12.06 1.20 -19.04
CA GLY A 279 -11.37 0.93 -20.30
C GLY A 279 -9.86 1.11 -20.23
N TYR A 280 -9.28 1.28 -19.04
CA TYR A 280 -7.83 1.28 -18.88
C TYR A 280 -7.29 -0.15 -18.93
N ARG A 281 -6.17 -0.33 -19.62
CA ARG A 281 -5.44 -1.60 -19.67
C ARG A 281 -3.97 -1.37 -19.36
N LEU A 282 -3.35 -2.40 -18.78
CA LEU A 282 -1.90 -2.44 -18.64
C LEU A 282 -1.31 -2.77 -20.01
N GLN A 283 -0.42 -1.91 -20.49
CA GLN A 283 0.34 -2.13 -21.70
C GLN A 283 1.82 -2.34 -21.38
N TRP A 284 2.47 -3.17 -22.20
CA TRP A 284 3.87 -3.53 -22.14
C TRP A 284 4.52 -3.30 -23.51
N GLY A 285 5.66 -2.60 -23.59
CA GLY A 285 6.37 -2.43 -24.85
C GLY A 285 7.27 -1.20 -24.98
N HIS A 286 8.15 -1.24 -25.98
CA HIS A 286 9.01 -0.15 -26.46
C HIS A 286 8.27 0.65 -27.55
N GLN A 287 8.31 1.98 -27.47
CA GLN A 287 8.16 2.82 -28.67
C GLN A 287 9.50 2.84 -29.41
#